data_AF-A0A967C6T6-F1
#
_entry.id   AF-A0A967C6T6-F1
#
_cell.length_a   1.000
_cell.length_b   1.000
_cell.length_c   1.000
_cell.angle_alpha   90.00
_cell.angle_beta   90.00
_cell.angle_gamma   90.00
#
_symmetry.space_group_name_H-M   'P 1'
#
loop_
_entity.id
_entity.type
_entity.pdbx_description
1 polymer ?
#
loop_
_entity_poly.entity_id
_entity_poly.type
_entity_poly.pdbx_seq_one_letter_code
_entity_poly.pdbx_strand_id
1 'polypeptide(L)'
;MHARDAVFLEDLCPKLHVRRWRKTLHTFTDQCCIYCGNRSESIDHVHPQSRGGLSTTENCVPACLACNGHKGDADAFEWYRRQRFYDPRRAMALRAWTAGDLRLATKLLQWAAPNEASRPHHNPQLQAA
;
A
#
# COMPACT_ATOMS: atom_id res chain seq x y z
N MET A 1 -22.15 32.40 -9.57
CA MET A 1 -22.00 31.09 -8.91
C MET A 1 -20.88 31.24 -7.91
N HIS A 2 -21.22 31.43 -6.62
CA HIS A 2 -20.21 31.70 -5.60
C HIS A 2 -19.44 30.41 -5.32
N ALA A 3 -18.14 30.49 -5.02
CA ALA A 3 -17.32 29.32 -4.66
C ALA A 3 -17.86 28.50 -3.46
N ARG A 4 -18.85 29.06 -2.73
CA ARG A 4 -19.56 28.44 -1.61
C ARG A 4 -20.70 27.51 -2.05
N ASP A 5 -21.15 27.62 -3.30
CA ASP A 5 -22.17 26.75 -3.91
C ASP A 5 -21.55 25.62 -4.74
N ALA A 6 -20.22 25.54 -4.76
CA ALA A 6 -19.50 24.47 -5.44
C ALA A 6 -19.68 23.18 -4.63
N VAL A 7 -20.70 22.40 -4.98
CA VAL A 7 -20.81 21.01 -4.55
C VAL A 7 -19.63 20.26 -5.18
N PHE A 8 -18.73 19.73 -4.36
CA PHE A 8 -17.61 18.97 -4.88
C PHE A 8 -18.13 17.73 -5.60
N LEU A 9 -17.66 17.49 -6.82
CA LEU A 9 -18.04 16.34 -7.65
C LEU A 9 -17.81 14.98 -6.95
N GLU A 10 -16.97 14.99 -5.91
CA GLU A 10 -16.66 13.87 -5.03
C GLU A 10 -17.82 13.50 -4.11
N ASP A 11 -18.59 14.49 -3.64
CA ASP A 11 -19.73 14.31 -2.73
C ASP A 11 -20.96 13.76 -3.47
N LEU A 12 -21.06 14.06 -4.77
CA LEU A 12 -22.16 13.59 -5.63
C LEU A 12 -21.90 12.19 -6.22
N CYS A 13 -20.64 11.74 -6.26
CA CYS A 13 -20.26 10.46 -6.85
C CYS A 13 -19.34 9.65 -5.93
N PRO A 14 -19.92 8.78 -5.07
CA PRO A 14 -19.15 7.95 -4.14
C PRO A 14 -18.08 7.09 -4.82
N LYS A 15 -18.33 6.63 -6.05
CA LYS A 15 -17.33 5.85 -6.83
C LYS A 15 -16.09 6.67 -7.17
N LEU A 16 -16.26 7.96 -7.47
CA LEU A 16 -15.14 8.86 -7.76
C LEU A 16 -14.34 9.15 -6.49
N HIS A 17 -15.02 9.39 -5.36
CA HIS A 17 -14.40 9.55 -4.05
C HIS A 17 -13.53 8.34 -3.68
N VAL A 18 -14.09 7.12 -3.75
CA VAL A 18 -13.36 5.87 -3.45
C VAL A 18 -12.16 5.69 -4.38
N ARG A 19 -12.31 5.97 -5.69
CA ARG A 19 -11.21 5.87 -6.66
C ARG A 19 -10.08 6.86 -6.33
N ARG A 20 -10.42 8.10 -5.98
CA ARG A 20 -9.43 9.14 -5.60
C ARG A 20 -8.72 8.76 -4.31
N TRP A 21 -9.48 8.35 -3.28
CA TRP A 21 -8.91 7.87 -2.01
C TRP A 21 -7.93 6.70 -2.21
N ARG A 22 -8.31 5.66 -2.97
CA ARG A 22 -7.41 4.54 -3.28
C ARG A 22 -6.12 5.01 -3.98
N LYS A 23 -6.21 5.99 -4.88
CA LYS A 23 -5.04 6.57 -5.55
C LYS A 23 -4.12 7.27 -4.56
N THR A 24 -4.67 7.98 -3.57
CA THR A 24 -3.89 8.63 -2.51
C THR A 24 -3.11 7.61 -1.66
N LEU A 25 -3.68 6.44 -1.36
CA LEU A 25 -2.97 5.41 -0.58
C LEU A 25 -1.61 5.04 -1.21
N HIS A 26 -1.57 4.84 -2.53
CA HIS A 26 -0.34 4.53 -3.26
C HIS A 26 0.72 5.63 -3.15
N THR A 27 0.32 6.90 -2.98
CA THR A 27 1.26 8.03 -2.88
C THR A 27 2.01 8.07 -1.55
N PHE A 28 1.43 7.56 -0.45
CA PHE A 28 2.11 7.53 0.85
C PHE A 28 3.30 6.56 0.91
N THR A 29 3.36 5.62 -0.03
CA THR A 29 4.39 4.58 -0.10
C THR A 29 5.26 4.69 -1.34
N ASP A 30 5.28 5.84 -2.02
CA ASP A 30 6.00 6.05 -3.28
C ASP A 30 5.66 5.01 -4.37
N GLN A 31 4.38 4.59 -4.41
CA GLN A 31 3.88 3.53 -5.29
C GLN A 31 4.56 2.17 -5.06
N CYS A 32 5.13 1.94 -3.88
CA CYS A 32 5.66 0.65 -3.45
C CYS A 32 4.66 -0.12 -2.59
N CYS A 33 4.69 -1.45 -2.75
CA CYS A 33 4.02 -2.42 -1.92
C CYS A 33 4.56 -2.31 -0.49
N ILE A 34 3.67 -2.20 0.50
CA ILE A 34 4.05 -2.09 1.91
C ILE A 34 4.81 -3.32 2.40
N TYR A 35 4.52 -4.50 1.84
CA TYR A 35 5.11 -5.77 2.25
C TYR A 35 6.49 -6.04 1.65
N CYS A 36 6.62 -6.03 0.33
CA CYS A 36 7.85 -6.46 -0.37
C CYS A 36 8.65 -5.31 -0.99
N GLY A 37 8.06 -4.12 -1.13
CA GLY A 37 8.71 -2.97 -1.76
C GLY A 37 8.69 -2.92 -3.29
N ASN A 38 8.19 -3.96 -3.96
CA ASN A 38 7.91 -3.91 -5.41
C ASN A 38 6.80 -2.90 -5.72
N ARG A 39 6.55 -2.61 -7.00
CA ARG A 39 5.47 -1.70 -7.40
C ARG A 39 4.11 -2.14 -6.85
N SER A 40 3.39 -1.23 -6.21
CA SER A 40 2.01 -1.46 -5.77
C SER A 40 1.04 -1.29 -6.93
N GLU A 41 0.06 -2.17 -7.01
CA GLU A 41 -0.92 -2.24 -8.12
C GLU A 41 -2.35 -2.39 -7.60
N SER A 42 -2.49 -2.78 -6.34
CA SER A 42 -3.75 -3.02 -5.67
C SER A 42 -3.72 -2.42 -4.26
N ILE A 43 -4.88 -2.38 -3.63
CA ILE A 43 -5.03 -2.06 -2.21
C ILE A 43 -5.48 -3.35 -1.53
N ASP A 44 -4.74 -3.74 -0.49
CA ASP A 44 -5.03 -4.89 0.36
C ASP A 44 -5.65 -4.42 1.68
N HIS A 45 -6.54 -5.24 2.23
CA HIS A 45 -7.13 -5.05 3.55
C HIS A 45 -6.31 -5.83 4.58
N VAL A 46 -5.68 -5.12 5.53
CA VAL A 46 -4.84 -5.71 6.57
C VAL A 46 -5.67 -6.71 7.41
N HIS A 47 -6.82 -6.26 7.91
CA HIS A 47 -7.91 -7.11 8.37
C HIS A 47 -8.83 -7.41 7.18
N PRO A 48 -8.94 -8.66 6.71
CA PRO A 48 -9.67 -9.02 5.51
C PRO A 48 -11.14 -8.58 5.52
N GLN A 49 -11.63 -8.11 4.37
CA GLN A 49 -13.04 -7.69 4.24
C GLN A 49 -14.02 -8.85 4.50
N SER A 50 -13.67 -10.06 4.07
CA SER A 50 -14.41 -11.30 4.36
C SER A 50 -14.58 -11.58 5.86
N ARG A 51 -13.75 -10.96 6.71
CA ARG A 51 -13.77 -11.06 8.17
C ARG A 51 -14.21 -9.76 8.85
N GLY A 52 -14.86 -8.85 8.12
CA GLY A 52 -15.38 -7.59 8.64
C GLY A 52 -14.41 -6.40 8.56
N GLY A 53 -13.32 -6.52 7.80
CA GLY A 53 -12.41 -5.42 7.49
C GLY A 53 -13.09 -4.23 6.82
N LEU A 54 -12.99 -3.06 7.43
CA LEU A 54 -13.51 -1.81 6.87
C LEU A 54 -12.56 -1.24 5.81
N SER A 55 -13.09 -0.48 4.86
CA SER A 55 -12.28 0.25 3.87
C SER A 55 -11.91 1.63 4.42
N THR A 56 -11.02 1.65 5.42
CA THR A 56 -10.46 2.87 6.01
C THR A 56 -8.97 2.96 5.71
N THR A 57 -8.39 4.15 5.87
CA THR A 57 -6.96 4.34 5.60
C THR A 57 -6.11 3.43 6.48
N GLU A 58 -6.48 3.22 7.75
CA GLU A 58 -5.76 2.38 8.71
C GLU A 58 -5.78 0.90 8.32
N ASN A 59 -6.84 0.45 7.64
CA ASN A 59 -6.98 -0.95 7.24
C ASN A 59 -6.60 -1.24 5.78
N CYS A 60 -6.47 -0.21 4.94
CA CYS A 60 -6.18 -0.36 3.52
C CYS A 60 -4.76 0.10 3.17
N VAL A 61 -3.95 -0.83 2.66
CA VAL A 61 -2.53 -0.60 2.37
C VAL A 61 -2.21 -0.86 0.89
N PRO A 62 -1.25 -0.12 0.29
CA PRO A 62 -0.76 -0.42 -1.05
C PRO A 62 -0.03 -1.76 -1.11
N ALA A 63 -0.43 -2.62 -2.05
CA ALA A 63 0.16 -3.94 -2.24
C ALA A 63 0.33 -4.29 -3.74
N CYS A 64 1.36 -5.06 -4.07
CA CYS A 64 1.45 -5.68 -5.40
C CYS A 64 0.45 -6.85 -5.51
N LEU A 65 0.10 -7.23 -6.75
CA LEU A 65 -0.88 -8.31 -6.97
C LEU A 65 -0.42 -9.65 -6.37
N ALA A 66 0.88 -9.96 -6.44
CA ALA A 66 1.44 -11.19 -5.89
C ALA A 66 1.31 -11.27 -4.36
N CYS A 67 1.64 -10.21 -3.63
CA CYS A 67 1.53 -10.18 -2.17
C CYS A 67 0.06 -10.23 -1.72
N ASN A 68 -0.78 -9.39 -2.33
CA ASN A 68 -2.20 -9.33 -2.00
C ASN A 68 -2.89 -10.69 -2.25
N GLY A 69 -2.67 -11.29 -3.43
CA GLY A 69 -3.22 -12.60 -3.76
C GLY A 69 -2.69 -13.73 -2.87
N HIS A 70 -1.40 -13.72 -2.52
CA HIS A 70 -0.82 -14.75 -1.64
C HIS A 70 -1.30 -14.62 -0.19
N LYS A 71 -1.55 -13.40 0.30
CA LYS A 71 -2.16 -13.19 1.62
C LYS A 71 -3.60 -13.66 1.63
N GLY A 72 -4.39 -13.26 0.63
CA GLY A 72 -5.83 -13.50 0.59
C GLY A 72 -6.51 -13.05 1.90
N ASP A 73 -7.27 -13.96 2.49
CA ASP A 73 -8.01 -13.75 3.75
C ASP A 73 -7.21 -14.09 5.02
N ALA A 74 -5.90 -14.27 4.92
CA ALA A 74 -5.04 -14.47 6.09
C ALA A 74 -4.86 -13.17 6.89
N ASP A 75 -4.54 -13.30 8.18
CA ASP A 75 -4.08 -12.17 8.99
C ASP A 75 -2.78 -11.62 8.40
N ALA A 76 -2.75 -10.32 8.09
CA ALA A 76 -1.62 -9.71 7.40
C ALA A 76 -0.30 -9.83 8.17
N PHE A 77 -0.32 -9.68 9.50
CA PHE A 77 0.89 -9.70 10.33
C PHE A 77 1.44 -11.10 10.48
N GLU A 78 0.59 -12.10 10.68
CA GLU A 78 0.99 -13.50 10.70
C GLU A 78 1.50 -13.95 9.33
N TRP A 79 0.76 -13.64 8.26
CA TRP A 79 1.18 -13.96 6.90
C TRP A 79 2.53 -13.33 6.58
N TYR A 80 2.70 -12.02 6.85
CA TYR A 80 3.92 -11.29 6.49
C TYR A 80 5.16 -11.86 7.19
N ARG A 81 5.04 -12.23 8.47
CA ARG A 81 6.12 -12.86 9.26
C ARG A 81 6.64 -14.18 8.67
N ARG A 82 5.84 -14.88 7.87
CA ARG A 82 6.20 -16.16 7.24
C ARG A 82 6.85 -15.98 5.86
N GLN A 83 6.93 -14.76 5.33
CA GLN A 83 7.45 -14.52 3.98
C GLN A 83 8.98 -14.48 3.95
N ARG A 84 9.58 -14.97 2.86
CA ARG A 84 11.04 -14.92 2.65
C ARG A 84 11.62 -13.50 2.56
N PHE A 85 10.77 -12.53 2.19
CA PHE A 85 11.11 -11.11 2.09
C PHE A 85 10.65 -10.31 3.32
N TYR A 86 10.41 -10.97 4.46
CA TYR A 86 10.07 -10.30 5.70
C TYR A 86 11.15 -9.28 6.09
N ASP A 87 10.74 -8.04 6.35
CA ASP A 87 11.60 -6.99 6.87
C ASP A 87 10.95 -6.42 8.15
N PRO A 88 11.63 -6.46 9.31
CA PRO A 88 11.09 -5.92 10.55
C PRO A 88 10.75 -4.43 10.47
N ARG A 89 11.46 -3.63 9.67
CA ARG A 89 11.17 -2.20 9.47
C ARG A 89 9.85 -1.99 8.74
N ARG A 90 9.57 -2.82 7.73
CA ARG A 90 8.28 -2.81 7.02
C ARG A 90 7.16 -3.33 7.90
N ALA A 91 7.42 -4.32 8.74
CA ALA A 91 6.45 -4.78 9.73
C ALA A 91 6.10 -3.67 10.72
N MET A 92 7.08 -2.89 11.16
CA MET A 92 6.85 -1.69 11.98
C MET A 92 6.08 -0.62 11.22
N ALA A 93 6.37 -0.40 9.93
CA ALA A 93 5.61 0.53 9.10
C ALA A 93 4.14 0.12 8.98
N LEU A 94 3.86 -1.17 8.79
CA LEU A 94 2.50 -1.72 8.76
C LEU A 94 1.78 -1.50 10.10
N ARG A 95 2.48 -1.66 11.24
CA ARG A 95 1.92 -1.35 12.57
C ARG A 95 1.62 0.14 12.73
N ALA A 96 2.54 1.02 12.34
CA ALA A 96 2.32 2.47 12.38
C ALA A 96 1.13 2.89 11.51
N TRP A 97 1.02 2.32 10.31
CA TRP A 97 -0.10 2.54 9.40
C TRP A 97 -1.45 2.15 10.01
N THR A 98 -1.53 0.95 10.57
CA THR A 98 -2.75 0.45 11.23
C THR A 98 -3.12 1.20 12.50
N ALA A 99 -2.16 1.88 13.13
CA ALA A 99 -2.40 2.79 14.25
C ALA A 99 -2.79 4.21 13.81
N GLY A 100 -2.85 4.49 12.50
CA GLY A 100 -3.15 5.81 11.94
C GLY A 100 -1.96 6.78 11.87
N ASP A 101 -0.76 6.36 12.28
CA ASP A 101 0.46 7.17 12.18
C ASP A 101 1.14 7.00 10.81
N LEU A 102 0.52 7.62 9.79
CA LEU A 102 1.01 7.57 8.42
C LEU A 102 2.38 8.24 8.26
N ARG A 103 2.71 9.25 9.08
CA ARG A 103 4.01 9.92 9.03
C ARG A 103 5.13 8.97 9.44
N LEU A 104 4.94 8.25 10.55
CA LEU A 104 5.89 7.24 10.99
C LEU A 104 5.97 6.08 10.00
N ALA A 105 4.83 5.63 9.47
CA ALA A 105 4.79 4.55 8.48
C ALA A 105 5.61 4.89 7.23
N THR A 106 5.42 6.07 6.63
CA THR A 106 6.17 6.51 5.45
C THR A 106 7.68 6.61 5.74
N LYS A 107 8.07 7.16 6.89
CA LYS A 107 9.49 7.28 7.28
C LYS A 107 10.17 5.91 7.44
N LEU A 108 9.48 4.94 8.05
CA LEU A 108 9.99 3.57 8.19
C LEU A 108 10.11 2.87 6.83
N LEU A 109 9.19 3.10 5.89
CA LEU A 109 9.28 2.56 4.54
C LEU A 109 10.46 3.13 3.76
N GLN A 110 10.74 4.43 3.88
CA GLN A 110 11.90 5.07 3.26
C GLN A 110 13.21 4.46 3.75
N TRP A 111 13.32 4.14 5.04
CA TRP A 111 14.49 3.45 5.60
C TRP A 111 14.56 1.97 5.25
N ALA A 112 13.43 1.33 4.96
CA ALA A 112 13.37 -0.05 4.53
C ALA A 112 13.68 -0.22 3.03
N ALA A 113 13.59 0.85 2.24
CA ALA A 113 14.06 0.85 0.86
C ALA A 113 15.60 0.80 0.88
N PRO A 114 16.24 -0.27 0.38
CA PRO A 114 17.68 -0.24 0.20
C PRO A 114 17.97 0.86 -0.83
N ASN A 115 18.90 1.76 -0.51
CA ASN A 115 19.38 2.82 -1.39
C ASN A 115 19.39 2.33 -2.84
N GLU A 116 18.83 3.12 -3.76
CA GLU A 116 18.78 2.82 -5.20
C GLU A 116 20.14 2.35 -5.77
N ALA A 117 21.25 2.76 -5.15
CA ALA A 117 22.62 2.30 -5.43
C ALA A 117 22.88 0.77 -5.32
N SER A 118 21.94 -0.01 -4.78
CA SER A 118 22.12 -1.46 -4.53
C SER A 118 21.13 -2.35 -5.31
N ARG A 119 20.26 -1.77 -6.15
CA ARG A 119 19.40 -2.56 -7.04
C ARG A 119 20.17 -2.88 -8.32
N PRO A 120 20.27 -4.16 -8.75
CA PRO A 120 20.84 -4.46 -10.05
C PRO A 120 19.98 -3.78 -11.13
N HIS A 121 20.57 -2.89 -11.91
CA HIS A 121 19.93 -2.32 -13.09
C HIS A 121 19.46 -3.47 -13.99
N HIS A 122 18.16 -3.66 -14.10
CA HIS A 122 17.61 -4.61 -15.06
C HIS A 122 17.79 -3.99 -16.45
N ASN A 123 18.84 -4.41 -17.16
CA ASN A 123 19.07 -4.03 -18.55
C ASN A 123 18.01 -4.74 -19.42
N PRO A 124 17.07 -4.03 -20.06
CA PRO A 124 15.99 -4.66 -20.83
C PRO A 124 16.46 -5.37 -22.12
N GLN A 125 17.75 -5.34 -22.45
CA GLN A 125 18.29 -5.79 -23.74
C GLN A 125 18.78 -7.25 -23.79
N LEU A 126 18.53 -8.08 -22.77
CA LEU A 126 19.02 -9.47 -22.70
C LEU A 126 17.90 -10.53 -22.62
N GLN A 127 16.77 -10.31 -23.30
CA GLN A 127 15.74 -11.34 -23.52
C GLN A 127 15.32 -11.44 -25.00
N ALA A 128 16.30 -11.47 -25.89
CA ALA A 128 16.10 -11.92 -27.27
C ALA A 128 17.37 -12.63 -27.76
N ALA A 129 17.43 -13.94 -27.50
CA ALA A 129 18.28 -14.89 -28.18
C ALA A 129 17.49 -16.19 -28.35
#